data_AF-A0A3D0CEE5-F1
#
_entry.id   AF-A0A3D0CEE5-F1
#
_cell.length_a   1.000
_cell.length_b   1.000
_cell.length_c   1.000
_cell.angle_alpha   90.00
_cell.angle_beta   90.00
_cell.angle_gamma   90.00
#
_symmetry.space_group_name_H-M   'P 1'
#
loop_
_entity.id
_entity.type
_entity.pdbx_description
1 polymer ?
#
loop_
_entity_poly.entity_id
_entity_poly.type
_entity_poly.pdbx_seq_one_letter_code
_entity_poly.pdbx_strand_id
1 'polypeptide(L)'
;MKIPKRLLPLVEEGLIDEVLNQLMSGKEATVYRVRCGDEIRCAKVYKEATKRSFKKASQYTEGRKGRSSRRARAMEKGSKYGKSQQETAWQNAEV
;
A
#
# COMPACT_ATOMS: atom_id res chain seq x y z
N MET A 1 -1.62 13.41 -18.50
CA MET A 1 -1.36 11.96 -18.26
C MET A 1 -2.68 11.29 -17.86
N LYS A 2 -2.91 10.01 -18.14
CA LYS A 2 -4.09 9.32 -17.58
C LYS A 2 -3.93 9.19 -16.06
N ILE A 3 -4.87 9.76 -15.30
CA ILE A 3 -4.85 9.71 -13.82
C ILE A 3 -4.98 8.25 -13.37
N PRO A 4 -4.08 7.74 -12.50
CA PRO A 4 -4.21 6.42 -11.92
C PRO A 4 -5.54 6.27 -11.18
N LYS A 5 -6.25 5.16 -11.36
CA LYS A 5 -7.56 4.91 -10.74
C LYS A 5 -7.60 5.12 -9.22
N ARG A 6 -6.47 4.88 -8.54
CA ARG A 6 -6.34 5.05 -7.08
C ARG A 6 -6.21 6.51 -6.65
N LEU A 7 -5.77 7.41 -7.54
CA LEU A 7 -5.69 8.85 -7.28
C LEU A 7 -6.95 9.60 -7.74
N LEU A 8 -7.76 8.99 -8.60
CA LEU A 8 -8.96 9.64 -9.15
C LEU A 8 -9.91 10.19 -8.08
N PRO A 9 -10.27 9.45 -7.00
CA PRO A 9 -11.14 9.99 -5.96
C PRO A 9 -10.52 11.21 -5.25
N LEU A 10 -9.21 11.20 -5.03
CA LEU A 10 -8.51 12.34 -4.40
C LEU A 10 -8.49 13.57 -5.30
N VAL A 11 -8.54 13.38 -6.62
CA VAL A 11 -8.65 14.47 -7.59
C VAL A 11 -10.09 15.00 -7.62
N GLU A 12 -11.08 14.12 -7.64
CA GLU A 12 -12.50 14.48 -7.64
C GLU A 12 -12.92 15.20 -6.35
N GLU A 13 -12.33 14.83 -5.22
CA GLU A 13 -12.53 15.50 -3.91
C GLU A 13 -11.73 16.80 -3.75
N GLY A 14 -10.88 17.16 -4.73
CA GLY A 14 -10.08 18.39 -4.69
C GLY A 14 -8.87 18.35 -3.74
N LEU A 15 -8.48 17.17 -3.25
CA LEU A 15 -7.26 17.00 -2.44
C LEU A 15 -5.99 17.03 -3.30
N ILE A 16 -6.11 16.65 -4.57
CA ILE A 16 -5.05 16.71 -5.58
C ILE A 16 -5.61 17.45 -6.80
N ASP A 17 -4.99 18.54 -7.22
CA ASP A 17 -5.47 19.26 -8.41
C ASP A 17 -5.06 18.56 -9.70
N GLU A 18 -3.82 18.05 -9.74
CA GLU A 18 -3.27 17.45 -10.95
C GLU A 18 -2.25 16.36 -10.66
N VAL A 19 -2.27 15.29 -11.46
CA VAL A 19 -1.19 14.29 -11.52
C VAL A 19 -0.28 14.62 -12.70
N LEU A 20 0.93 15.12 -12.38
CA LEU A 20 1.88 15.62 -13.38
C LEU A 20 2.54 14.47 -14.14
N ASN A 21 3.28 13.62 -13.43
CA ASN A 21 4.01 12.50 -14.01
C ASN A 21 4.31 11.41 -12.98
N GLN A 22 4.56 10.20 -13.48
CA GLN A 22 5.11 9.12 -12.66
C GLN A 22 6.61 9.36 -12.46
N LEU A 23 7.07 9.30 -11.20
CA LEU A 23 8.48 9.43 -10.86
C LEU A 23 9.19 8.08 -10.93
N MET A 24 8.68 7.09 -10.20
CA MET A 24 9.29 5.76 -10.12
C MET A 24 8.23 4.69 -9.85
N SER A 25 8.48 3.48 -10.35
CA SER A 25 7.65 2.30 -10.12
C SER A 25 8.50 1.23 -9.47
N GLY A 26 8.16 0.89 -8.23
CA GLY A 26 8.79 -0.17 -7.48
C GLY A 26 7.94 -1.44 -7.46
N LYS A 27 8.43 -2.46 -6.76
CA LYS A 27 7.72 -3.72 -6.54
C LYS A 27 6.45 -3.55 -5.70
N GLU A 28 6.47 -2.60 -4.75
CA GLU A 28 5.44 -2.46 -3.73
C GLU A 28 4.55 -1.24 -3.95
N ALA A 29 5.08 -0.19 -4.57
CA ALA A 29 4.37 1.05 -4.82
C ALA A 29 4.87 1.73 -6.09
N THR A 30 4.03 2.60 -6.64
CA THR A 30 4.40 3.56 -7.68
C THR A 30 4.27 4.96 -7.09
N VAL A 31 5.26 5.81 -7.33
CA VAL A 31 5.28 7.20 -6.85
C VAL A 31 4.98 8.13 -8.01
N TYR A 32 4.04 9.04 -7.80
CA TYR A 32 3.64 10.08 -8.74
C TYR A 32 3.97 11.46 -8.18
N ARG A 33 4.32 12.40 -9.05
CA ARG A 33 4.39 13.81 -8.72
C ARG A 33 3.02 14.43 -8.94
N VAL A 34 2.50 15.12 -7.94
CA VAL A 34 1.14 15.68 -7.93
C VAL A 34 1.18 17.15 -7.50
N ARG A 35 0.19 17.95 -7.93
CA ARG A 35 -0.02 19.32 -7.48
C ARG A 35 -1.17 19.36 -6.46
N CYS A 36 -0.96 20.08 -5.37
CA CYS A 36 -1.94 20.36 -4.32
C CYS A 36 -1.82 21.85 -3.95
N GLY A 37 -2.75 22.68 -4.45
CA GLY A 37 -2.63 24.13 -4.47
C GLY A 37 -1.36 24.57 -5.20
N ASP A 38 -0.57 25.40 -4.53
CA ASP A 38 0.71 25.90 -5.05
C ASP A 38 1.88 24.92 -4.83
N GLU A 39 1.65 23.81 -4.12
CA GLU A 39 2.70 22.87 -3.77
C GLU A 39 2.74 21.66 -4.70
N ILE A 40 3.97 21.23 -5.01
CA ILE A 40 4.23 19.97 -5.68
C ILE A 40 4.62 18.91 -4.64
N ARG A 41 3.86 17.82 -4.58
CA ARG A 41 4.03 16.73 -3.62
C ARG A 41 4.20 15.38 -4.32
N CYS A 42 4.55 14.36 -3.54
CA CYS A 42 4.66 12.98 -4.03
C CYS A 42 3.48 12.14 -3.50
N ALA A 43 2.77 11.46 -4.41
CA ALA A 43 1.74 10.50 -4.08
C ALA A 43 2.28 9.06 -4.21
N LYS A 44 2.41 8.34 -3.09
CA LYS A 44 2.85 6.95 -3.04
C LYS A 44 1.65 6.01 -3.13
N VAL A 45 1.47 5.38 -4.28
CA VAL A 45 0.36 4.45 -4.56
C VAL A 45 0.84 3.02 -4.40
N TYR A 46 0.41 2.34 -3.35
CA TYR A 46 0.72 0.92 -3.13
C TYR A 46 0.04 0.01 -4.16
N LYS A 47 0.77 -1.00 -4.64
CA LYS A 47 0.27 -2.03 -5.56
C LYS A 47 -0.51 -3.09 -4.77
N GLU A 48 -1.59 -3.59 -5.37
CA GLU A 48 -2.38 -4.69 -4.80
C GLU A 48 -1.54 -5.96 -4.62
N ALA A 49 -1.83 -6.73 -3.57
CA ALA A 49 -1.06 -7.90 -3.16
C ALA A 49 -0.92 -8.98 -4.25
N THR A 50 -1.85 -9.04 -5.21
CA THR A 50 -1.80 -9.95 -6.36
C THR A 50 -0.86 -9.50 -7.48
N LYS A 51 -0.46 -8.23 -7.52
CA LYS A 51 0.51 -7.66 -8.50
C LYS A 51 1.89 -7.42 -7.91
N ARG A 52 2.08 -7.86 -6.66
CA ARG A 52 3.30 -7.75 -5.87
C ARG A 52 4.18 -8.96 -6.21
N SER A 53 5.24 -8.79 -7.01
CA SER A 53 6.20 -9.86 -7.33
C SER A 53 7.13 -10.17 -6.15
N PHE A 54 6.58 -10.73 -5.07
CA PHE A 54 7.35 -11.05 -3.87
C PHE A 54 8.09 -12.37 -4.03
N LYS A 55 9.25 -12.35 -4.71
CA LYS A 55 10.21 -13.47 -4.67
C LYS A 55 10.78 -13.77 -3.26
N LYS A 56 10.53 -12.93 -2.24
CA LYS A 56 11.05 -13.08 -0.86
C LYS A 56 10.08 -12.58 0.22
N ALA A 57 8.83 -13.05 0.24
CA ALA A 57 7.86 -12.67 1.27
C ALA A 57 8.16 -13.28 2.66
N SER A 58 8.82 -14.44 2.71
CA SER A 58 9.05 -15.21 3.95
C SER A 58 9.90 -14.46 4.99
N GLN A 59 10.94 -13.74 4.54
CA GLN A 59 11.90 -13.05 5.42
C GLN A 59 11.32 -11.89 6.25
N TYR A 60 10.19 -11.29 5.86
CA TYR A 60 9.59 -10.18 6.60
C TYR A 60 8.60 -10.62 7.69
N THR A 61 8.17 -11.89 7.66
CA THR A 61 7.18 -12.44 8.59
C THR A 61 7.78 -12.89 9.92
N GLU A 62 9.10 -13.14 9.98
CA GLU A 62 9.75 -13.73 11.15
C GLU A 62 9.83 -12.78 12.35
N GLY A 63 9.84 -11.46 12.13
CA GLY A 63 9.95 -10.46 13.20
C GLY A 63 8.65 -10.07 13.91
N ARG A 64 7.47 -10.59 13.51
CA ARG A 64 6.16 -10.13 14.02
C ARG A 64 5.31 -11.25 14.66
N LYS A 65 5.95 -12.23 15.30
CA LYS A 65 5.24 -13.27 16.07
C LYS A 65 4.78 -12.72 17.43
N GLY A 66 3.57 -12.16 17.47
CA GLY A 66 2.86 -11.89 18.72
C GLY A 66 2.38 -13.19 19.40
N ARG A 67 2.29 -13.19 20.74
CA ARG A 67 1.89 -14.34 21.58
C ARG A 67 0.60 -15.02 21.08
N SER A 68 0.62 -16.36 21.09
CA SER A 68 -0.40 -17.32 20.66
C SER A 68 -1.86 -16.89 20.87
N SER A 69 -2.43 -16.22 19.88
CA SER A 69 -3.87 -15.95 19.79
C SER A 69 -4.48 -16.65 18.58
N ARG A 70 -5.80 -16.86 18.59
CA ARG A 70 -6.57 -17.40 17.46
C ARG A 70 -6.29 -16.63 16.14
N ARG A 71 -5.98 -15.33 16.25
CA ARG A 71 -5.58 -14.45 15.13
C ARG A 71 -4.21 -14.80 14.57
N ALA A 72 -3.22 -15.10 15.42
CA ALA A 72 -1.89 -15.53 14.99
C ALA A 72 -1.94 -16.81 14.15
N ARG A 73 -2.74 -17.80 14.58
CA ARG A 73 -2.95 -19.05 13.81
C ARG A 73 -3.67 -18.81 12.49
N ALA A 74 -4.61 -17.86 12.45
CA ALA A 74 -5.31 -17.50 11.21
C ALA A 74 -4.39 -16.81 10.20
N MET A 75 -3.44 -15.98 10.67
CA MET A 75 -2.37 -15.37 9.86
C MET A 75 -1.37 -16.42 9.38
N GLU A 76 -0.93 -17.32 10.27
CA GLU A 76 0.03 -18.40 9.95
C GLU A 76 -0.53 -19.43 8.95
N LYS A 77 -1.84 -19.77 9.04
CA LYS A 77 -2.52 -20.61 8.04
C LYS A 77 -2.80 -19.89 6.71
N GLY A 78 -2.48 -18.61 6.57
CA GLY A 78 -2.72 -17.85 5.34
C GLY A 78 -4.20 -17.74 4.95
N SER A 79 -5.12 -17.89 5.91
CA SER A 79 -6.56 -17.77 5.68
C SER A 79 -6.91 -16.40 5.09
N LYS A 80 -8.01 -16.30 4.33
CA LYS A 80 -8.48 -15.02 3.74
C LYS A 80 -8.61 -13.92 4.81
N TYR A 81 -9.09 -14.30 6.00
CA TYR A 81 -9.16 -13.44 7.17
C TYR A 81 -7.77 -13.06 7.71
N GLY A 82 -6.85 -14.01 7.82
CA GLY A 82 -5.47 -13.76 8.26
C GLY A 82 -4.70 -12.80 7.36
N LYS A 83 -4.83 -12.93 6.03
CA LYS A 83 -4.21 -12.01 5.06
C LYS A 83 -4.74 -10.58 5.21
N SER A 84 -6.05 -10.43 5.39
CA SER A 84 -6.69 -9.12 5.64
C SER A 84 -6.24 -8.50 6.97
N GLN A 85 -6.14 -9.27 8.04
CA GLN A 85 -5.67 -8.78 9.34
C GLN A 85 -4.20 -8.37 9.31
N GLN A 86 -3.36 -9.13 8.62
CA GLN A 86 -1.94 -8.77 8.43
C GLN A 86 -1.79 -7.48 7.62
N GLU A 87 -2.66 -7.24 6.63
CA GLU A 87 -2.70 -6.00 5.84
C GLU A 87 -3.09 -4.79 6.68
N THR A 88 -4.16 -4.90 7.48
CA THR A 88 -4.58 -3.83 8.42
C THR A 88 -3.49 -3.53 9.46
N ALA A 89 -2.86 -4.57 10.02
CA ALA A 89 -1.77 -4.40 10.97
C ALA A 89 -0.51 -3.78 10.34
N TRP A 90 -0.26 -4.00 9.04
CA TRP A 90 0.87 -3.39 8.33
C TRP A 90 0.60 -1.93 7.98
N GLN A 91 -0.62 -1.59 7.57
CA GLN A 91 -1.02 -0.20 7.30
C GLN A 91 -1.00 0.68 8.56
N ASN A 92 -1.40 0.13 9.71
CA ASN A 92 -1.48 0.88 10.97
C ASN A 92 -0.17 0.96 11.77
N ALA A 93 0.84 0.13 11.45
CA ALA A 93 2.11 0.13 12.17
C ALA A 93 3.09 1.22 11.69
N GLU A 94 2.68 2.06 10.74
CA GLU A 94 3.45 3.16 10.19
C GLU A 94 2.73 4.49 10.50
N VAL A 95 2.44 4.69 11.79
CA VAL A 95 2.09 5.99 12.40
C VAL A 95 3.21 6.36 13.36
#